data_AF-A0A379FPH2-F1
#
_entry.id   AF-A0A379FPH2-F1
#
_cell.length_a   1.000
_cell.length_b   1.000
_cell.length_c   1.000
_cell.angle_alpha   90.00
_cell.angle_beta   90.00
_cell.angle_gamma   90.00
#
_symmetry.space_group_name_H-M   'P 1'
#
loop_
_entity.id
_entity.type
_entity.pdbx_description
1 polymer ?
#
loop_
_entity_poly.entity_id
_entity_poly.type
_entity_poly.pdbx_seq_one_letter_code
_entity_poly.pdbx_strand_id
1 'polypeptide(L)'
;MHHTEFELKFANANEQQFHTALKQASQEYLQTKHDHVYASLADLAAIGVLFIVAVLSYLPILITTSTTVYILSYFVFVLLIMLLNVIGQHDACHNTLFKSGWKNRLFGRLVTLPLGLEPEFWRTRHVHYHHHYANIEHYDLDTEENGIFRQTPFQRWRPFMKYQHIYWPFVASLSLTWIALVFDWSDRTGKTRLKTQKVLEGKLGWGLFLGSKIGHLILMLGIPVIVAHHHGSSLTAIFITYLLSQMVASIFVIYLLLGTHWAETQFFTAPENKQITHGWYHHNFVTACDWLQPPIFYGA
;
A
#
# COMPACT_ATOMS: atom_id res chain seq x y z
N MET A 1 -12.28 25.37 -3.44
CA MET A 1 -12.03 24.50 -4.61
C MET A 1 -12.93 23.29 -4.48
N HIS A 2 -13.89 23.17 -5.39
CA HIS A 2 -14.80 22.02 -5.45
C HIS A 2 -14.06 20.82 -6.06
N HIS A 3 -14.44 19.59 -5.69
CA HIS A 3 -13.86 18.33 -6.19
C HIS A 3 -13.68 18.29 -7.72
N THR A 4 -14.61 18.89 -8.45
CA THR A 4 -14.70 18.89 -9.93
C THR A 4 -13.61 19.71 -10.62
N GLU A 5 -12.87 20.56 -9.91
CA GLU A 5 -11.80 21.37 -10.52
C GLU A 5 -10.53 20.57 -10.78
N PHE A 6 -10.35 19.39 -10.18
CA PHE A 6 -9.12 18.62 -10.34
C PHE A 6 -9.29 17.37 -11.18
N GLU A 7 -10.48 16.77 -11.23
CA GLU A 7 -10.68 15.48 -11.89
C GLU A 7 -10.44 15.52 -13.41
N LEU A 8 -9.61 14.59 -13.88
CA LEU A 8 -9.49 14.29 -15.31
C LEU A 8 -10.66 13.42 -15.74
N LYS A 9 -11.17 13.67 -16.94
CA LYS A 9 -12.23 12.87 -17.55
C LYS A 9 -11.67 12.08 -18.71
N PHE A 10 -11.89 10.78 -18.69
CA PHE A 10 -11.58 9.90 -19.81
C PHE A 10 -12.62 10.06 -20.91
N ALA A 11 -12.17 10.03 -22.17
CA ALA A 11 -13.07 10.06 -23.30
C ALA A 11 -14.00 8.84 -23.27
N ASN A 12 -15.24 9.02 -23.73
CA ASN A 12 -16.13 7.91 -24.01
C ASN A 12 -15.73 7.27 -25.35
N ALA A 13 -14.57 6.60 -25.37
CA ALA A 13 -13.91 6.03 -26.55
C ALA A 13 -14.63 4.76 -27.08
N ASN A 14 -15.96 4.76 -27.06
CA ASN A 14 -16.83 3.62 -27.41
C ASN A 14 -16.53 2.32 -26.64
N GLU A 15 -15.94 2.43 -25.45
CA GLU A 15 -15.60 1.28 -24.60
C GLU A 15 -16.82 0.65 -23.89
N GLN A 16 -18.02 1.20 -24.09
CA GLN A 16 -19.24 0.71 -23.42
C GLN A 16 -19.57 -0.75 -23.78
N GLN A 17 -19.35 -1.14 -25.04
CA GLN A 17 -19.53 -2.53 -25.46
C GLN A 17 -18.52 -3.45 -24.75
N PHE A 18 -17.26 -3.05 -24.69
CA PHE A 18 -16.21 -3.78 -23.97
C PHE A 18 -16.52 -3.88 -22.46
N HIS A 19 -16.92 -2.78 -21.81
CA HIS A 19 -17.35 -2.77 -20.42
C HIS A 19 -18.44 -3.80 -20.15
N THR A 20 -19.47 -3.81 -21.01
CA THR A 20 -20.63 -4.71 -20.86
C THR A 20 -20.20 -6.16 -21.03
N ALA A 21 -19.42 -6.46 -22.07
CA ALA A 21 -18.89 -7.79 -22.33
C ALA A 21 -17.99 -8.29 -21.18
N LEU A 22 -17.10 -7.44 -20.67
CA LEU A 22 -16.20 -7.77 -19.55
C LEU A 22 -16.99 -8.06 -18.28
N LYS A 23 -17.99 -7.24 -17.95
CA LYS A 23 -18.85 -7.44 -16.77
C LYS A 23 -19.67 -8.72 -16.89
N GLN A 24 -20.24 -8.99 -18.07
CA GLN A 24 -20.99 -10.21 -18.33
C GLN A 24 -20.08 -11.44 -18.20
N ALA A 25 -18.91 -11.45 -18.86
CA ALA A 25 -17.96 -12.55 -18.77
C ALA A 25 -17.48 -12.80 -17.33
N SER A 26 -17.23 -11.74 -16.56
CA SER A 26 -16.85 -11.86 -15.13
C SER A 26 -17.97 -12.47 -14.29
N GLN A 27 -19.23 -12.10 -14.54
CA GLN A 27 -20.39 -12.64 -13.84
C GLN A 27 -20.63 -14.11 -14.20
N GLU A 28 -20.58 -14.45 -15.49
CA GLU A 28 -20.73 -15.83 -15.99
C GLU A 28 -19.63 -16.74 -15.44
N TYR A 29 -18.40 -16.25 -15.37
CA TYR A 29 -17.28 -16.97 -14.74
C TYR A 29 -17.58 -17.31 -13.28
N LEU A 30 -17.94 -16.30 -12.47
CA LEU A 30 -18.24 -16.51 -11.05
C LEU A 30 -19.46 -17.43 -10.85
N GLN A 31 -20.51 -17.27 -11.64
CA GLN A 31 -21.69 -18.15 -11.57
C GLN A 31 -21.36 -19.61 -11.90
N THR A 32 -20.59 -19.83 -12.97
CA THR A 32 -20.15 -21.17 -13.40
C THR A 32 -19.26 -21.84 -12.36
N LYS A 33 -18.45 -21.05 -11.64
CA LYS A 33 -17.60 -21.53 -10.54
C LYS A 33 -18.33 -21.59 -9.20
N HIS A 34 -19.60 -21.18 -9.13
CA HIS A 34 -20.36 -20.99 -7.89
C HIS A 34 -19.62 -20.12 -6.85
N ASP A 35 -18.92 -19.09 -7.35
CA ASP A 35 -18.02 -18.23 -6.59
C ASP A 35 -18.57 -16.79 -6.49
N HIS A 36 -17.86 -15.92 -5.76
CA HIS A 36 -18.23 -14.53 -5.56
C HIS A 36 -17.02 -13.60 -5.50
N VAL A 37 -17.26 -12.29 -5.68
CA VAL A 37 -16.22 -11.24 -5.65
C VAL A 37 -15.54 -11.03 -4.29
N TYR A 38 -16.00 -11.74 -3.25
CA TYR A 38 -15.44 -11.62 -1.90
C TYR A 38 -14.41 -12.71 -1.60
N ALA A 39 -13.60 -12.52 -0.56
CA ALA A 39 -12.69 -13.57 -0.10
C ALA A 39 -13.44 -14.86 0.24
N SER A 40 -12.93 -15.99 -0.27
CA SER A 40 -13.46 -17.31 0.03
C SER A 40 -13.16 -17.72 1.48
N LEU A 41 -13.75 -18.83 1.94
CA LEU A 41 -13.42 -19.37 3.25
C LEU A 41 -11.94 -19.77 3.35
N ALA A 42 -11.34 -20.25 2.25
CA ALA A 42 -9.93 -20.62 2.22
C ALA A 42 -9.04 -19.38 2.38
N ASP A 43 -9.37 -18.27 1.70
CA ASP A 43 -8.63 -17.01 1.81
C ASP A 43 -8.72 -16.45 3.24
N LEU A 44 -9.93 -16.44 3.82
CA LEU A 44 -10.14 -16.01 5.20
C LEU A 44 -9.42 -16.90 6.21
N ALA A 45 -9.36 -18.22 5.97
CA ALA A 45 -8.62 -19.14 6.81
C ALA A 45 -7.10 -18.88 6.71
N ALA A 46 -6.56 -18.68 5.51
CA ALA A 46 -5.16 -18.35 5.30
C ALA A 46 -4.78 -17.03 5.99
N ILE A 47 -5.59 -15.98 5.81
CA ILE A 47 -5.42 -14.69 6.49
C ILE A 47 -5.53 -14.85 8.00
N GLY A 48 -6.51 -15.62 8.50
CA GLY A 48 -6.70 -15.89 9.92
C GLY A 48 -5.50 -16.62 10.55
N VAL A 49 -5.00 -17.66 9.89
CA VAL A 49 -3.79 -18.39 10.32
C VAL A 49 -2.60 -17.45 10.32
N LEU A 50 -2.40 -16.67 9.26
CA LEU A 50 -1.28 -15.73 9.16
C LEU A 50 -1.34 -14.67 10.28
N PHE A 51 -2.53 -14.16 10.59
CA PHE A 51 -2.74 -13.23 11.71
C PHE A 51 -2.43 -13.87 13.07
N ILE A 52 -2.88 -15.11 13.30
CA ILE A 52 -2.58 -15.85 14.53
C ILE A 52 -1.07 -16.08 14.65
N VAL A 53 -0.39 -16.52 13.59
CA VAL A 53 1.06 -16.74 13.58
C VAL A 53 1.82 -15.44 13.83
N ALA A 54 1.36 -14.31 13.27
CA ALA A 54 1.93 -13.00 13.58
C ALA A 54 1.76 -12.66 15.07
N VAL A 55 0.56 -12.79 15.64
CA VAL A 55 0.35 -12.54 17.08
C VAL A 55 1.23 -13.45 17.95
N LEU A 56 1.37 -14.72 17.58
CA LEU A 56 2.23 -15.67 18.29
C LEU A 56 3.72 -15.31 18.17
N SER A 57 4.17 -14.81 17.01
CA SER A 57 5.56 -14.37 16.83
C SER A 57 5.89 -13.09 17.58
N TYR A 58 4.87 -12.34 18.02
CA TYR A 58 5.04 -11.19 18.90
C TYR A 58 5.31 -11.60 20.36
N LEU A 59 4.85 -12.77 20.82
CA LEU A 59 5.01 -13.20 22.22
C LEU A 59 6.49 -13.30 22.66
N PRO A 60 7.41 -13.93 21.89
CA PRO A 60 8.82 -13.99 22.28
C PRO A 60 9.49 -12.62 22.40
N ILE A 61 9.02 -11.60 21.66
CA ILE A 61 9.54 -10.21 21.78
C ILE A 61 9.36 -9.70 23.22
N LEU A 62 8.33 -10.17 23.92
CA LEU A 62 8.00 -9.75 25.27
C LEU A 62 8.73 -10.57 26.34
N ILE A 63 8.88 -11.87 26.16
CA ILE A 63 9.30 -12.77 27.25
C ILE A 63 10.74 -13.29 27.14
N THR A 64 11.37 -13.14 25.97
CA THR A 64 12.71 -13.72 25.75
C THR A 64 13.81 -12.89 26.41
N THR A 65 14.86 -13.57 26.87
CA THR A 65 16.12 -12.94 27.31
C THR A 65 17.21 -13.00 26.23
N SER A 66 16.97 -13.74 25.15
CA SER A 66 17.92 -13.86 24.04
C SER A 66 17.73 -12.72 23.05
N THR A 67 18.75 -11.88 22.88
CA THR A 67 18.75 -10.79 21.89
C THR A 67 18.49 -11.30 20.48
N THR A 68 19.05 -12.46 20.11
CA THR A 68 18.83 -13.05 18.79
C THR A 68 17.37 -13.45 18.58
N VAL A 69 16.76 -14.10 19.57
CA VAL A 69 15.34 -14.49 19.49
C VAL A 69 14.46 -13.25 19.42
N TYR A 70 14.74 -12.22 20.22
CA TYR A 70 14.04 -10.94 20.18
C TYR A 70 14.06 -10.34 18.77
N ILE A 71 15.25 -10.22 18.17
CA ILE A 71 15.44 -9.64 16.84
C ILE A 71 14.67 -10.45 15.79
N LEU A 72 14.86 -11.77 15.75
CA LEU A 72 14.22 -12.62 14.74
C LEU A 72 12.69 -12.62 14.89
N SER A 73 12.17 -12.71 16.10
CA SER A 73 10.73 -12.65 16.36
C SER A 73 10.14 -11.31 15.93
N TYR A 74 10.84 -10.20 16.16
CA TYR A 74 10.42 -8.88 15.71
C TYR A 74 10.37 -8.78 14.17
N PHE A 75 11.42 -9.23 13.49
CA PHE A 75 11.45 -9.26 12.02
C PHE A 75 10.33 -10.13 11.45
N VAL A 76 10.15 -11.33 11.99
CA VAL A 76 9.09 -12.26 11.56
C VAL A 76 7.72 -11.62 11.78
N PHE A 77 7.47 -11.03 12.95
CA PHE A 77 6.22 -10.33 13.22
C PHE A 77 5.92 -9.26 12.17
N VAL A 78 6.86 -8.33 11.95
CA VAL A 78 6.68 -7.22 11.00
C VAL A 78 6.51 -7.72 9.57
N LEU A 79 7.25 -8.75 9.14
CA LEU A 79 7.09 -9.36 7.83
C LEU A 79 5.73 -10.04 7.64
N LEU A 80 5.23 -10.78 8.65
CA LEU A 80 3.91 -11.42 8.56
C LEU A 80 2.78 -10.37 8.53
N ILE A 81 2.91 -9.28 9.28
CA ILE A 81 2.00 -8.14 9.19
C ILE A 81 2.06 -7.48 7.81
N MET A 82 3.25 -7.32 7.23
CA MET A 82 3.39 -6.79 5.88
C MET A 82 2.75 -7.73 4.84
N LEU A 83 2.90 -9.04 4.99
CA LEU A 83 2.24 -10.02 4.13
C LEU A 83 0.71 -9.92 4.25
N LEU A 84 0.17 -9.81 5.47
CA LEU A 84 -1.27 -9.54 5.70
C LEU A 84 -1.72 -8.24 5.04
N ASN A 85 -0.86 -7.23 5.02
CA ASN A 85 -1.18 -5.98 4.36
C ASN A 85 -1.29 -6.15 2.83
N VAL A 86 -0.41 -6.95 2.22
CA VAL A 86 -0.46 -7.27 0.78
C VAL A 86 -1.66 -8.16 0.44
N ILE A 87 -1.89 -9.26 1.15
CA ILE A 87 -2.90 -10.26 0.76
C ILE A 87 -4.31 -9.97 1.29
N GLY A 88 -4.42 -9.16 2.34
CA GLY A 88 -5.69 -8.90 3.01
C GLY A 88 -6.09 -7.43 2.95
N GLN A 89 -5.22 -6.52 3.39
CA GLN A 89 -5.58 -5.09 3.48
C GLN A 89 -5.73 -4.46 2.11
N HIS A 90 -4.97 -4.91 1.10
CA HIS A 90 -5.20 -4.54 -0.29
C HIS A 90 -6.66 -4.80 -0.71
N ASP A 91 -7.16 -6.02 -0.50
CA ASP A 91 -8.52 -6.41 -0.87
C ASP A 91 -9.57 -5.73 0.02
N ALA A 92 -9.24 -5.50 1.29
CA ALA A 92 -10.08 -4.70 2.17
C ALA A 92 -10.19 -3.25 1.67
N CYS A 93 -9.15 -2.67 1.05
CA CYS A 93 -9.19 -1.35 0.43
C CYS A 93 -10.23 -1.28 -0.70
N HIS A 94 -10.32 -2.34 -1.50
CA HIS A 94 -11.30 -2.51 -2.58
C HIS A 94 -12.70 -2.94 -2.11
N ASN A 95 -12.89 -3.16 -0.80
CA ASN A 95 -14.12 -3.72 -0.21
C ASN A 95 -14.47 -5.13 -0.72
N THR A 96 -13.47 -5.91 -1.10
CA THR A 96 -13.63 -7.30 -1.57
C THR A 96 -13.21 -8.31 -0.52
N LEU A 97 -12.46 -7.96 0.54
CA LEU A 97 -12.17 -8.93 1.60
C LEU A 97 -13.44 -9.39 2.34
N PHE A 98 -14.30 -8.45 2.74
CA PHE A 98 -15.60 -8.74 3.38
C PHE A 98 -16.75 -8.05 2.65
N LYS A 99 -17.94 -8.66 2.68
CA LYS A 99 -19.22 -8.04 2.26
C LYS A 99 -19.54 -6.74 3.00
N SER A 100 -19.04 -6.59 4.22
CA SER A 100 -19.35 -5.46 5.08
C SER A 100 -18.21 -4.43 5.10
N GLY A 101 -18.50 -3.21 4.63
CA GLY A 101 -17.50 -2.14 4.53
C GLY A 101 -16.81 -1.81 5.86
N TRP A 102 -17.52 -1.82 6.99
CA TRP A 102 -16.91 -1.54 8.29
C TRP A 102 -15.93 -2.64 8.74
N LYS A 103 -16.20 -3.91 8.38
CA LYS A 103 -15.27 -5.02 8.65
C LYS A 103 -13.97 -4.84 7.86
N ASN A 104 -14.08 -4.40 6.60
CA ASN A 104 -12.90 -4.05 5.80
C ASN A 104 -12.09 -2.91 6.43
N ARG A 105 -12.76 -1.85 6.93
CA ARG A 105 -12.08 -0.74 7.61
C ARG A 105 -11.42 -1.17 8.91
N LEU A 106 -12.09 -2.01 9.71
CA LEU A 106 -11.55 -2.53 10.96
C LEU A 106 -10.33 -3.42 10.72
N PHE A 107 -10.44 -4.38 9.80
CA PHE A 107 -9.34 -5.26 9.41
C PHE A 107 -8.12 -4.45 8.96
N GLY A 108 -8.35 -3.47 8.07
CA GLY A 108 -7.27 -2.63 7.60
C GLY A 108 -6.55 -1.88 8.69
N ARG A 109 -7.28 -1.32 9.64
CA ARG A 109 -6.70 -0.63 10.80
C ARG A 109 -5.95 -1.56 11.73
N LEU A 110 -6.44 -2.78 11.96
CA LEU A 110 -5.71 -3.77 12.77
C LEU A 110 -4.39 -4.20 12.11
N VAL A 111 -4.40 -4.46 10.80
CA VAL A 111 -3.22 -4.93 10.06
C VAL A 111 -2.20 -3.81 9.84
N THR A 112 -2.64 -2.56 9.62
CA THR A 112 -1.72 -1.44 9.37
C THR A 112 -1.17 -0.81 10.65
N LEU A 113 -1.80 -1.04 11.82
CA LEU A 113 -1.37 -0.48 13.10
C LEU A 113 0.11 -0.81 13.44
N PRO A 114 0.61 -2.04 13.32
CA PRO A 114 2.02 -2.34 13.59
C PRO A 114 3.00 -1.73 12.57
N LEU A 115 2.52 -1.33 11.39
CA LEU A 115 3.30 -0.61 10.37
C LEU A 115 3.24 0.91 10.57
N GLY A 116 2.31 1.40 11.38
CA GLY A 116 2.13 2.83 11.67
C GLY A 116 1.44 3.60 10.55
N LEU A 117 0.89 2.91 9.56
CA LEU A 117 0.21 3.49 8.39
C LEU A 117 -1.25 3.80 8.72
N GLU A 118 -1.78 4.91 8.19
CA GLU A 118 -3.21 5.20 8.27
C GLU A 118 -3.94 4.56 7.07
N PRO A 119 -4.75 3.49 7.31
CA PRO A 119 -5.38 2.72 6.24
C PRO A 119 -6.38 3.54 5.40
N GLU A 120 -6.96 4.60 5.97
CA GLU A 120 -7.91 5.45 5.26
C GLU A 120 -7.21 6.30 4.19
N PHE A 121 -6.05 6.90 4.50
CA PHE A 121 -5.26 7.64 3.52
C PHE A 121 -4.66 6.70 2.48
N TRP A 122 -4.13 5.55 2.90
CA TRP A 122 -3.65 4.51 1.98
C TRP A 122 -4.74 4.13 0.98
N ARG A 123 -5.96 3.82 1.45
CA ARG A 123 -7.08 3.46 0.57
C ARG A 123 -7.42 4.57 -0.40
N THR A 124 -7.46 5.82 0.04
CA THR A 124 -7.78 6.94 -0.83
C THR A 124 -6.70 7.10 -1.91
N ARG A 125 -5.41 7.07 -1.55
CA ARG A 125 -4.29 7.10 -2.51
C ARG A 125 -4.38 5.95 -3.51
N HIS A 126 -4.55 4.73 -3.01
CA HIS A 126 -4.62 3.52 -3.83
C HIS A 126 -5.81 3.54 -4.79
N VAL A 127 -7.04 3.67 -4.26
CA VAL A 127 -8.27 3.43 -5.03
C VAL A 127 -8.70 4.65 -5.83
N HIS A 128 -8.58 5.86 -5.28
CA HIS A 128 -9.11 7.07 -5.90
C HIS A 128 -8.09 7.82 -6.76
N TYR A 129 -6.79 7.59 -6.54
CA TYR A 129 -5.73 8.21 -7.33
C TYR A 129 -5.02 7.18 -8.19
N HIS A 130 -4.29 6.24 -7.58
CA HIS A 130 -3.45 5.29 -8.32
C HIS A 130 -4.26 4.44 -9.32
N HIS A 131 -5.32 3.73 -8.89
CA HIS A 131 -6.15 2.92 -9.81
C HIS A 131 -6.94 3.73 -10.84
N HIS A 132 -7.18 5.02 -10.59
CA HIS A 132 -7.97 5.85 -11.50
C HIS A 132 -7.11 6.62 -12.50
N TYR A 133 -5.89 7.02 -12.11
CA TYR A 133 -5.00 7.90 -12.84
C TYR A 133 -3.57 7.36 -12.97
N ALA A 134 -3.39 6.04 -12.95
CA ALA A 134 -2.10 5.38 -13.02
C ALA A 134 -1.18 6.00 -14.09
N ASN A 135 0.09 6.25 -13.72
CA ASN A 135 1.10 6.82 -14.63
C ASN A 135 0.75 8.20 -15.26
N ILE A 136 -0.27 8.90 -14.77
CA ILE A 136 -0.53 10.29 -15.17
C ILE A 136 0.22 11.24 -14.23
N GLU A 137 1.13 12.05 -14.79
CA GLU A 137 1.97 12.98 -14.04
C GLU A 137 1.14 13.89 -13.13
N HIS A 138 1.54 13.98 -11.85
CA HIS A 138 0.87 14.70 -10.76
C HIS A 138 -0.49 14.16 -10.30
N TYR A 139 -1.04 13.13 -10.95
CA TYR A 139 -2.32 12.54 -10.58
C TYR A 139 -2.18 11.17 -9.94
N ASP A 140 -1.25 10.37 -10.44
CA ASP A 140 -0.81 9.16 -9.75
C ASP A 140 0.11 9.55 -8.58
N LEU A 141 -0.37 9.30 -7.36
CA LEU A 141 0.37 9.67 -6.15
C LEU A 141 1.49 8.68 -5.81
N ASP A 142 1.50 7.51 -6.42
CA ASP A 142 2.54 6.51 -6.18
C ASP A 142 3.83 6.84 -6.95
N THR A 143 3.70 7.61 -8.04
CA THR A 143 4.83 8.08 -8.87
C THR A 143 5.16 9.56 -8.69
N GLU A 144 4.62 10.23 -7.66
CA GLU A 144 4.83 11.67 -7.40
C GLU A 144 6.33 12.03 -7.33
N GLU A 145 6.71 13.19 -7.91
CA GLU A 145 8.11 13.64 -7.89
C GLU A 145 8.56 13.91 -6.45
N ASN A 146 9.52 13.12 -5.97
CA ASN A 146 10.08 13.25 -4.61
C ASN A 146 11.48 13.87 -4.60
N GLY A 147 12.04 14.19 -5.78
CA GLY A 147 13.38 14.73 -5.95
C GLY A 147 14.53 13.75 -5.70
N ILE A 148 14.24 12.51 -5.30
CA ILE A 148 15.20 11.43 -5.04
C ILE A 148 15.24 10.46 -6.23
N PHE A 149 14.09 10.12 -6.79
CA PHE A 149 13.95 9.29 -7.98
C PHE A 149 13.44 10.10 -9.16
N ARG A 150 13.82 9.66 -10.36
CA ARG A 150 13.07 9.96 -11.57
C ARG A 150 12.20 8.74 -11.88
N GLN A 151 10.94 8.81 -11.48
CA GLN A 151 9.95 7.72 -11.57
C GLN A 151 9.23 7.72 -12.94
N THR A 152 9.11 8.90 -13.55
CA THR A 152 8.46 9.09 -14.86
C THR A 152 9.41 9.78 -15.83
N PRO A 153 9.20 9.67 -17.16
CA PRO A 153 9.99 10.41 -18.14
C PRO A 153 9.79 11.93 -18.07
N PHE A 154 8.73 12.42 -17.42
CA PHE A 154 8.40 13.85 -17.35
C PHE A 154 9.08 14.57 -16.18
N GLN A 155 9.53 13.81 -15.18
CA GLN A 155 10.18 14.37 -13.99
C GLN A 155 11.58 14.92 -14.27
N ARG A 156 11.95 15.96 -13.52
CA ARG A 156 13.24 16.61 -13.64
C ARG A 156 14.37 15.65 -13.30
N TRP A 157 15.21 15.36 -14.29
CA TRP A 157 16.43 14.59 -14.05
C TRP A 157 17.50 15.40 -13.30
N ARG A 158 18.23 14.73 -12.41
CA ARG A 158 19.37 15.28 -11.66
C ARG A 158 20.57 14.34 -11.79
N PRO A 159 21.82 14.84 -11.83
CA PRO A 159 23.00 14.01 -12.10
C PRO A 159 23.19 12.77 -11.24
N PHE A 160 22.82 12.81 -9.96
CA PHE A 160 22.93 11.65 -9.07
C PHE A 160 21.94 10.53 -9.43
N MET A 161 20.82 10.84 -10.10
CA MET A 161 19.79 9.86 -10.49
C MET A 161 20.33 8.83 -11.49
N LYS A 162 21.48 9.06 -12.13
CA LYS A 162 22.18 8.01 -12.89
C LYS A 162 22.51 6.79 -12.03
N TYR A 163 22.63 6.94 -10.72
CA TYR A 163 22.88 5.88 -9.75
C TYR A 163 21.61 5.36 -9.06
N GLN A 164 20.40 5.74 -9.51
CA GLN A 164 19.16 5.31 -8.87
C GLN A 164 19.00 3.79 -8.84
N HIS A 165 19.50 3.09 -9.86
CA HIS A 165 19.58 1.63 -9.89
C HIS A 165 20.43 1.01 -8.74
N ILE A 166 21.29 1.79 -8.10
CA ILE A 166 22.13 1.36 -6.95
C ILE A 166 21.48 1.74 -5.63
N TYR A 167 21.03 3.00 -5.48
CA TYR A 167 20.53 3.49 -4.19
C TYR A 167 19.04 3.25 -3.95
N TRP A 168 18.28 2.80 -4.96
CA TRP A 168 16.85 2.59 -4.79
C TRP A 168 16.47 1.62 -3.67
N PRO A 169 17.20 0.51 -3.39
CA PRO A 169 16.83 -0.41 -2.31
C PRO A 169 16.84 0.29 -0.95
N PHE A 170 17.83 1.15 -0.73
CA PHE A 170 17.93 1.92 0.52
C PHE A 170 16.78 2.91 0.66
N VAL A 171 16.47 3.67 -0.40
CA VAL A 171 15.33 4.61 -0.35
C VAL A 171 14.00 3.86 -0.19
N ALA A 172 13.81 2.75 -0.91
CA ALA A 172 12.64 1.88 -0.78
C ALA A 172 12.48 1.32 0.64
N SER A 173 13.58 1.05 1.34
CA SER A 173 13.55 0.63 2.74
C SER A 173 13.07 1.75 3.69
N LEU A 174 13.09 3.01 3.29
CA LEU A 174 12.62 4.13 4.12
C LEU A 174 11.16 4.53 3.80
N SER A 175 10.61 4.08 2.67
CA SER A 175 9.33 4.56 2.12
C SER A 175 8.14 4.40 3.05
N LEU A 176 7.92 3.24 3.69
CA LEU A 176 6.78 3.07 4.61
C LEU A 176 6.90 3.96 5.84
N THR A 177 8.11 4.11 6.38
CA THR A 177 8.36 5.03 7.51
C THR A 177 8.09 6.47 7.08
N TRP A 178 8.51 6.84 5.87
CA TRP A 178 8.22 8.15 5.28
C TRP A 178 6.71 8.37 5.08
N ILE A 179 5.98 7.36 4.60
CA ILE A 179 4.51 7.42 4.48
C ILE A 179 3.89 7.66 5.85
N ALA A 180 4.24 6.82 6.84
CA ALA A 180 3.67 6.88 8.18
C ALA A 180 3.93 8.22 8.91
N LEU A 181 5.12 8.81 8.72
CA LEU A 181 5.55 10.01 9.45
C LEU A 181 5.35 11.32 8.69
N VAL A 182 5.37 11.28 7.36
CA VAL A 182 5.32 12.50 6.52
C VAL A 182 4.05 12.55 5.69
N PHE A 183 3.76 11.53 4.87
CA PHE A 183 2.59 11.61 3.99
C PHE A 183 1.28 11.53 4.74
N ASP A 184 1.14 10.61 5.69
CA ASP A 184 -0.05 10.51 6.53
C ASP A 184 -0.34 11.81 7.27
N TRP A 185 0.69 12.48 7.78
CA TRP A 185 0.55 13.79 8.43
C TRP A 185 0.25 14.91 7.44
N SER A 186 0.84 14.87 6.24
CA SER A 186 0.57 15.83 5.17
C SER A 186 -0.87 15.70 4.65
N ASP A 187 -1.37 14.48 4.50
CA ASP A 187 -2.76 14.17 4.16
C ASP A 187 -3.69 14.64 5.27
N ARG A 188 -3.37 14.29 6.52
CA ARG A 188 -4.16 14.70 7.68
C ARG A 188 -4.27 16.21 7.83
N THR A 189 -3.18 16.93 7.57
CA THR A 189 -3.12 18.40 7.69
C THR A 189 -3.58 19.12 6.42
N GLY A 190 -4.04 18.37 5.40
CA GLY A 190 -4.59 18.92 4.17
C GLY A 190 -3.56 19.65 3.31
N LYS A 191 -2.29 19.25 3.38
CA LYS A 191 -1.20 19.76 2.54
C LYS A 191 -1.15 19.09 1.17
N THR A 192 -1.85 17.97 1.02
CA THR A 192 -1.93 17.21 -0.22
C THR A 192 -3.30 17.35 -0.88
N ARG A 193 -3.42 16.81 -2.10
CA ARG A 193 -4.67 16.80 -2.86
C ARG A 193 -5.78 15.99 -2.18
N LEU A 194 -5.43 15.08 -1.26
CA LEU A 194 -6.39 14.28 -0.49
C LEU A 194 -7.34 15.12 0.35
N LYS A 195 -7.01 16.39 0.65
CA LYS A 195 -7.90 17.31 1.36
C LYS A 195 -9.29 17.39 0.73
N THR A 196 -9.39 17.27 -0.59
CA THR A 196 -10.70 17.30 -1.29
C THR A 196 -11.59 16.15 -0.81
N GLN A 197 -11.02 14.96 -0.59
CA GLN A 197 -11.71 13.72 -0.25
C GLN A 197 -12.26 13.66 1.19
N LYS A 198 -12.02 14.69 2.01
CA LYS A 198 -12.57 14.80 3.39
C LYS A 198 -12.30 13.59 4.29
N VAL A 199 -11.17 12.90 4.04
CA VAL A 199 -10.80 11.67 4.75
C VAL A 199 -10.47 12.00 6.21
N LEU A 200 -11.08 11.28 7.15
CA LEU A 200 -10.88 11.47 8.60
C LEU A 200 -11.10 12.92 9.07
N GLU A 201 -12.11 13.61 8.51
CA GLU A 201 -12.48 14.95 8.99
C GLU A 201 -13.09 14.96 10.41
N GLY A 202 -13.07 16.13 11.04
CA GLY A 202 -13.67 16.36 12.35
C GLY A 202 -12.92 15.73 13.53
N LYS A 203 -13.52 15.86 14.72
CA LYS A 203 -12.91 15.43 15.99
C LYS A 203 -12.70 13.92 16.06
N LEU A 204 -13.67 13.14 15.57
CA LEU A 204 -13.58 11.69 15.55
C LEU A 204 -12.43 11.20 14.65
N GLY A 205 -12.29 11.79 13.46
CA GLY A 205 -11.18 11.46 12.56
C GLY A 205 -9.81 11.82 13.12
N TRP A 206 -9.68 12.96 13.82
CA TRP A 206 -8.45 13.26 14.61
C TRP A 206 -8.18 12.23 15.71
N GLY A 207 -9.21 11.83 16.46
CA GLY A 207 -9.10 10.82 17.51
C GLY A 207 -8.63 9.47 16.98
N LEU A 208 -9.20 9.02 15.85
CA LEU A 208 -8.78 7.79 15.18
C LEU A 208 -7.34 7.87 14.68
N PHE A 209 -6.98 8.95 13.98
CA PHE A 209 -5.63 9.15 13.45
C PHE A 209 -4.57 9.16 14.57
N LEU A 210 -4.75 10.00 15.58
CA LEU A 210 -3.82 10.11 16.71
C LEU A 210 -3.80 8.81 17.53
N GLY A 211 -4.96 8.18 17.72
CA GLY A 211 -5.08 6.88 18.38
C GLY A 211 -4.27 5.80 17.66
N SER A 212 -4.33 5.73 16.33
CA SER A 212 -3.52 4.82 15.52
C SER A 212 -2.02 5.11 15.64
N LYS A 213 -1.60 6.38 15.58
CA LYS A 213 -0.16 6.75 15.71
C LYS A 213 0.39 6.44 17.10
N ILE A 214 -0.35 6.77 18.15
CA ILE A 214 0.02 6.45 19.53
C ILE A 214 0.00 4.94 19.74
N GLY A 215 -1.03 4.24 19.25
CA GLY A 215 -1.16 2.79 19.34
C GLY A 215 0.00 2.07 18.65
N HIS A 216 0.44 2.52 17.48
CA HIS A 216 1.64 2.03 16.81
C HIS A 216 2.88 2.17 17.69
N LEU A 217 3.14 3.39 18.22
CA LEU A 217 4.32 3.65 19.04
C LEU A 217 4.29 2.84 20.34
N ILE A 218 3.14 2.71 20.99
CA ILE A 218 2.99 1.87 22.19
C ILE A 218 3.25 0.41 21.84
N LEU A 219 2.60 -0.12 20.80
CA LEU A 219 2.75 -1.53 20.42
C LEU A 219 4.19 -1.83 20.01
N MET A 220 4.77 -1.06 19.09
CA MET A 220 6.04 -1.40 18.46
C MET A 220 7.26 -0.99 19.27
N LEU A 221 7.16 0.07 20.08
CA LEU A 221 8.29 0.59 20.85
C LEU A 221 8.01 0.61 22.36
N GLY A 222 6.88 1.16 22.80
CA GLY A 222 6.58 1.34 24.22
C GLY A 222 6.58 0.03 25.01
N ILE A 223 5.83 -0.97 24.53
CA ILE A 223 5.73 -2.28 25.18
C ILE A 223 7.10 -2.99 25.17
N PRO A 224 7.81 -3.14 24.03
CA PRO A 224 9.15 -3.72 24.03
C PRO A 224 10.15 -2.97 24.92
N VAL A 225 10.12 -1.63 24.96
CA VAL A 225 10.98 -0.82 25.84
C VAL A 225 10.69 -1.09 27.31
N ILE A 226 9.44 -1.27 27.72
CA ILE A 226 9.13 -1.60 29.11
C ILE A 226 9.57 -3.03 29.41
N VAL A 227 9.12 -4.00 28.61
CA VAL A 227 9.25 -5.43 28.96
C VAL A 227 10.63 -5.97 28.59
N ALA A 228 11.07 -5.83 27.34
CA ALA A 228 12.33 -6.40 26.88
C ALA A 228 13.56 -5.72 27.51
N HIS A 229 13.45 -4.43 27.84
CA HIS A 229 14.51 -3.75 28.61
C HIS A 229 14.63 -4.31 30.03
N HIS A 230 13.51 -4.58 30.70
CA HIS A 230 13.49 -5.27 31.99
C HIS A 230 14.15 -6.66 31.91
N HIS A 231 14.04 -7.35 30.77
CA HIS A 231 14.70 -8.64 30.51
C HIS A 231 16.16 -8.54 30.04
N GLY A 232 16.76 -7.34 30.03
CA GLY A 232 18.18 -7.13 29.76
C GLY A 232 18.53 -6.71 28.34
N SER A 233 17.55 -6.47 27.46
CA SER A 233 17.82 -5.89 26.14
C SER A 233 18.19 -4.41 26.27
N SER A 234 19.25 -3.98 25.58
CA SER A 234 19.62 -2.56 25.57
C SER A 234 18.59 -1.74 24.77
N LEU A 235 18.35 -0.49 25.18
CA LEU A 235 17.46 0.42 24.44
C LEU A 235 17.90 0.58 22.99
N THR A 236 19.22 0.66 22.75
CA THR A 236 19.80 0.73 21.42
C THR A 236 19.41 -0.48 20.56
N ALA A 237 19.51 -1.70 21.10
CA ALA A 237 19.11 -2.91 20.37
C ALA A 237 17.62 -2.89 20.01
N ILE A 238 16.76 -2.45 20.94
CA ILE A 238 15.30 -2.34 20.71
C ILE A 238 15.00 -1.36 19.56
N PHE A 239 15.57 -0.15 19.60
CA PHE A 239 15.35 0.86 18.55
C PHE A 239 15.91 0.45 17.19
N ILE A 240 17.12 -0.11 17.15
CA ILE A 240 17.71 -0.60 15.89
C ILE A 240 16.87 -1.74 15.32
N THR A 241 16.39 -2.67 16.15
CA THR A 241 15.54 -3.78 15.70
C THR A 241 14.25 -3.27 15.09
N TYR A 242 13.58 -2.32 15.75
CA TYR A 242 12.37 -1.67 15.21
C TYR A 242 12.65 -1.04 13.85
N LEU A 243 13.69 -0.20 13.76
CA LEU A 243 14.03 0.53 12.55
C LEU A 243 14.32 -0.43 11.40
N LEU A 244 15.19 -1.42 11.62
CA LEU A 244 15.56 -2.39 10.58
C LEU A 244 14.36 -3.25 10.17
N SER A 245 13.48 -3.61 11.09
CA SER A 245 12.28 -4.40 10.77
C SER A 245 11.30 -3.62 9.90
N GLN A 246 11.07 -2.34 10.22
CA GLN A 246 10.27 -1.44 9.36
C GLN A 246 10.92 -1.27 7.99
N MET A 247 12.26 -1.16 7.95
CA MET A 247 13.00 -1.03 6.70
C MET A 247 12.85 -2.26 5.80
N VAL A 248 12.91 -3.46 6.39
CA VAL A 248 12.73 -4.73 5.68
C VAL A 248 11.30 -4.89 5.16
N ALA A 249 10.28 -4.57 5.95
CA ALA A 249 8.90 -4.57 5.45
C ALA A 249 8.70 -3.55 4.31
N SER A 250 9.34 -2.38 4.42
CA SER A 250 9.23 -1.34 3.41
C SER A 250 9.83 -1.74 2.07
N ILE A 251 11.06 -2.27 2.05
CA ILE A 251 11.64 -2.73 0.79
C ILE A 251 10.85 -3.89 0.18
N PHE A 252 10.32 -4.79 1.01
CA PHE A 252 9.48 -5.90 0.55
C PHE A 252 8.22 -5.43 -0.17
N VAL A 253 7.47 -4.48 0.40
CA VAL A 253 6.25 -3.98 -0.24
C VAL A 253 6.53 -3.16 -1.49
N ILE A 254 7.55 -2.30 -1.47
CA ILE A 254 7.87 -1.46 -2.62
C ILE A 254 8.29 -2.32 -3.81
N TYR A 255 9.07 -3.38 -3.56
CA TYR A 255 9.44 -4.33 -4.61
C TYR A 255 8.21 -5.03 -5.21
N LEU A 256 7.25 -5.46 -4.38
CA LEU A 256 6.07 -6.18 -4.86
C LEU A 256 5.04 -5.30 -5.56
N LEU A 257 4.81 -4.07 -5.06
CA LEU A 257 3.69 -3.24 -5.52
C LEU A 257 4.09 -2.16 -6.53
N LEU A 258 5.24 -1.50 -6.36
CA LEU A 258 5.63 -0.39 -7.23
C LEU A 258 6.35 -0.84 -8.51
N GLY A 259 6.81 -2.10 -8.57
CA GLY A 259 7.55 -2.61 -9.72
C GLY A 259 6.78 -2.52 -11.05
N THR A 260 5.45 -2.51 -11.02
CA THR A 260 4.59 -2.38 -12.21
C THR A 260 4.78 -1.05 -12.93
N HIS A 261 4.99 0.05 -12.19
CA HIS A 261 5.26 1.36 -12.77
C HIS A 261 6.59 1.43 -13.51
N TRP A 262 7.56 0.61 -13.09
CA TRP A 262 8.90 0.59 -13.67
C TRP A 262 9.07 -0.52 -14.72
N ALA A 263 8.01 -1.29 -14.99
CA ALA A 263 7.94 -2.19 -16.13
C ALA A 263 7.68 -1.41 -17.43
N GLU A 264 7.68 -2.12 -18.57
CA GLU A 264 7.38 -1.58 -19.91
C GLU A 264 5.93 -1.07 -20.03
N THR A 265 5.60 0.01 -19.33
CA THR A 265 4.28 0.64 -19.26
C THR A 265 4.32 2.06 -19.83
N GLN A 266 3.16 2.59 -20.23
CA GLN A 266 3.05 3.95 -20.76
C GLN A 266 2.87 4.99 -19.65
N PHE A 267 3.44 6.17 -19.86
CA PHE A 267 3.26 7.34 -18.99
C PHE A 267 2.59 8.48 -19.75
N PHE A 268 1.77 9.25 -19.04
CA PHE A 268 0.97 10.33 -19.60
C PHE A 268 1.19 11.65 -18.87
N THR A 269 1.05 12.75 -19.60
CA THR A 269 0.91 14.08 -18.98
C THR A 269 -0.57 14.44 -18.89
N ALA A 270 -0.96 15.19 -17.86
CA ALA A 270 -2.32 15.66 -17.73
C ALA A 270 -2.62 16.75 -18.78
N PRO A 271 -3.68 16.61 -19.60
CA PRO A 271 -4.03 17.59 -20.62
C PRO A 271 -4.63 18.84 -19.99
N GLU A 272 -4.36 20.02 -20.56
CA GLU A 272 -4.81 21.32 -20.04
C GLU A 272 -6.35 21.42 -19.95
N ASN A 273 -7.06 20.85 -20.93
CA ASN A 273 -8.53 20.82 -20.97
C ASN A 273 -9.15 19.75 -20.05
N LYS A 274 -8.33 18.97 -19.33
CA LYS A 274 -8.72 17.87 -18.42
C LYS A 274 -9.45 16.71 -19.09
N GLN A 275 -9.33 16.58 -20.42
CA GLN A 275 -9.91 15.48 -21.19
C GLN A 275 -8.81 14.55 -21.69
N ILE A 276 -8.75 13.34 -21.12
CA ILE A 276 -7.89 12.26 -21.63
C ILE A 276 -8.50 11.73 -22.92
N THR A 277 -7.67 11.59 -23.97
CA THR A 277 -8.12 11.32 -25.34
C THR A 277 -8.64 9.89 -25.53
N HIS A 278 -8.16 8.94 -24.74
CA HIS A 278 -8.59 7.55 -24.76
C HIS A 278 -9.49 7.22 -23.56
N GLY A 279 -10.12 6.05 -23.61
CA GLY A 279 -10.98 5.57 -22.54
C GLY A 279 -10.21 4.99 -21.36
N TRP A 280 -10.93 4.80 -20.25
CA TRP A 280 -10.35 4.35 -18.98
C TRP A 280 -9.85 2.91 -19.06
N TYR A 281 -10.51 2.04 -19.83
CA TYR A 281 -10.03 0.66 -19.98
C TYR A 281 -8.72 0.59 -20.73
N HIS A 282 -8.64 1.26 -21.89
CA HIS A 282 -7.38 1.37 -22.63
C HIS A 282 -6.27 1.86 -21.70
N HIS A 283 -6.52 2.94 -20.94
CA HIS A 283 -5.52 3.50 -20.04
C HIS A 283 -4.98 2.46 -19.07
N ASN A 284 -5.86 1.74 -18.36
CA ASN A 284 -5.45 0.71 -17.40
C ASN A 284 -4.64 -0.42 -18.06
N PHE A 285 -4.97 -0.82 -19.29
CA PHE A 285 -4.21 -1.86 -19.99
C PHE A 285 -2.79 -1.41 -20.37
N VAL A 286 -2.61 -0.15 -20.78
CA VAL A 286 -1.29 0.36 -21.21
C VAL A 286 -0.42 0.86 -20.04
N THR A 287 -1.00 1.06 -18.86
CA THR A 287 -0.29 1.42 -17.63
C THR A 287 -0.07 0.25 -16.68
N ALA A 288 -0.54 -0.95 -17.04
CA ALA A 288 -0.35 -2.17 -16.28
C ALA A 288 0.69 -3.08 -16.94
N CYS A 289 1.26 -3.97 -16.14
CA CYS A 289 2.16 -5.02 -16.60
C CYS A 289 1.55 -6.38 -16.26
N ASP A 290 1.58 -7.31 -17.21
CA ASP A 290 1.27 -8.70 -16.94
C ASP A 290 2.54 -9.43 -16.47
N TRP A 291 2.53 -9.89 -15.22
CA TRP A 291 3.64 -10.63 -14.62
C TRP A 291 3.65 -12.11 -15.00
N LEU A 292 2.59 -12.62 -15.65
CA LEU A 292 2.62 -13.95 -16.24
C LEU A 292 3.60 -13.94 -17.41
N GLN A 293 4.81 -14.46 -17.16
CA GLN A 293 5.62 -14.92 -18.28
C GLN A 293 4.84 -16.04 -18.97
N PRO A 294 4.61 -15.99 -20.30
CA PRO A 294 4.16 -17.19 -20.99
C PRO A 294 5.15 -18.30 -20.63
N PRO A 295 4.66 -19.51 -20.28
CA PRO A 295 5.57 -20.61 -19.96
C PRO A 295 6.58 -20.73 -21.09
N ILE A 296 7.87 -20.68 -20.77
CA ILE A 296 8.96 -20.93 -21.73
C ILE A 296 8.91 -22.42 -22.08
N PHE A 297 7.96 -22.78 -22.94
CA PHE A 297 7.91 -24.03 -23.66
C PHE A 297 7.83 -23.70 -25.15
N TYR A 298 8.96 -23.99 -25.81
CA TYR A 298 9.25 -23.98 -27.25
C TYR A 298 9.71 -22.65 -27.89
N GLY A 299 11.04 -22.54 -27.97
CA GLY A 299 11.80 -22.30 -29.21
C GLY A 299 11.42 -21.11 -30.09
N ALA A 300 12.22 -20.04 -29.98
CA ALA A 300 12.62 -19.18 -31.09
C ALA A 300 14.10 -18.84 -30.92
#